data_AF-A0A2D7Q305-F1
#
_entry.id   AF-A0A2D7Q305-F1
#
_cell.length_a   1.000
_cell.length_b   1.000
_cell.length_c   1.000
_cell.angle_alpha   90.00
_cell.angle_beta   90.00
_cell.angle_gamma   90.00
#
_symmetry.space_group_name_H-M   'P 1'
#
loop_
_entity.id
_entity.type
_entity.pdbx_description
1 polymer ?
#
loop_
_entity_poly.entity_id
_entity_poly.type
_entity_poly.pdbx_seq_one_letter_code
_entity_poly.pdbx_strand_id
1 'polypeptide(L)'
;MLTYIIPFVILILVVVFIHEYGHYYFAKKYGVGVTDFSIGFGKEIFGWNDKSGTRWKICWIPLGGYVKFFGDRNVFSQADHEKILKQYNHEDQEKLFVIKPLYQRTLIVFGGPLANFLLAIVIFFSIYTFIGKDFTPAMIAEVQKDSPAMVGGLKDNDVILEIDGNEVESIMDVAKFI
;
A
#
# COMPACT_ATOMS: atom_id res chain seq x y z
N MET A 1 14.92 -18.20 2.32
CA MET A 1 15.41 -16.82 2.57
C MET A 1 15.25 -15.96 1.31
N LEU A 2 15.95 -16.26 0.21
CA LEU A 2 15.82 -15.50 -1.05
C LEU A 2 14.38 -15.47 -1.61
N THR A 3 13.65 -16.59 -1.46
CA THR A 3 12.24 -16.75 -1.82
C THR A 3 11.29 -15.77 -1.13
N TYR A 4 11.69 -15.19 0.01
CA TYR A 4 10.89 -14.18 0.72
C TYR A 4 11.44 -12.77 0.49
N ILE A 5 12.77 -12.62 0.41
CA ILE A 5 13.42 -11.31 0.24
C ILE A 5 13.07 -10.69 -1.11
N ILE A 6 13.14 -11.47 -2.20
CA ILE A 6 12.91 -10.93 -3.55
C ILE A 6 11.45 -10.43 -3.69
N PRO A 7 10.40 -11.23 -3.36
CA PRO A 7 9.03 -10.74 -3.40
C PRO A 7 8.78 -9.57 -2.45
N PHE A 8 9.39 -9.56 -1.27
CA PHE A 8 9.27 -8.45 -0.33
C PHE A 8 9.82 -7.14 -0.91
N VAL A 9 11.00 -7.16 -1.54
CA VAL A 9 11.58 -5.98 -2.18
C VAL A 9 10.70 -5.50 -3.34
N ILE A 10 10.20 -6.42 -4.18
CA ILE A 10 9.29 -6.09 -5.27
C ILE A 10 8.00 -5.45 -4.74
N LEU A 11 7.41 -6.04 -3.70
CA LEU A 11 6.20 -5.52 -3.07
C LEU A 11 6.42 -4.10 -2.55
N ILE A 12 7.51 -3.85 -1.81
CA ILE A 12 7.84 -2.52 -1.30
C ILE A 12 8.01 -1.52 -2.44
N LEU A 13 8.72 -1.88 -3.51
CA LEU A 13 8.90 -1.00 -4.66
C LEU A 13 7.57 -0.61 -5.31
N VAL A 14 6.65 -1.56 -5.48
CA VAL A 14 5.32 -1.29 -6.05
C VAL A 14 4.49 -0.42 -5.12
N VAL A 15 4.42 -0.75 -3.83
CA VAL A 15 3.63 0.00 -2.84
C VAL A 15 4.13 1.43 -2.70
N VAL A 16 5.44 1.63 -2.62
CA VAL A 16 6.04 2.96 -2.56
C VAL A 16 5.77 3.72 -3.85
N PHE A 17 6.00 3.10 -5.02
CA PHE A 17 5.77 3.77 -6.30
C PHE A 17 4.34 4.27 -6.44
N ILE A 18 3.35 3.43 -6.12
CA ILE A 18 1.94 3.81 -6.20
C ILE A 18 1.60 4.90 -5.18
N HIS A 19 2.17 4.85 -3.98
CA HIS A 19 2.03 5.90 -2.96
C HIS A 19 2.54 7.26 -3.48
N GLU A 20 3.79 7.31 -3.92
CA GLU A 20 4.40 8.54 -4.44
C GLU A 20 3.65 9.03 -5.69
N TYR A 21 3.21 8.11 -6.54
CA TYR A 21 2.40 8.44 -7.71
C TYR A 21 1.07 9.10 -7.33
N GLY A 22 0.44 8.69 -6.23
CA GLY A 22 -0.75 9.34 -5.68
C GLY A 22 -0.52 10.81 -5.36
N HIS A 23 0.57 11.13 -4.65
CA HIS A 23 0.94 12.52 -4.36
C HIS A 23 1.22 13.31 -5.65
N TYR A 24 2.01 12.72 -6.55
CA TYR A 24 2.38 13.31 -7.83
C TYR A 24 1.15 13.62 -8.68
N TYR A 25 0.22 12.67 -8.81
CA TYR A 25 -0.99 12.83 -9.62
C TYR A 25 -1.81 14.04 -9.19
N PHE A 26 -2.11 14.17 -7.89
CA PHE A 26 -2.87 15.31 -7.38
C PHE A 26 -2.08 16.61 -7.48
N ALA A 27 -0.76 16.59 -7.27
CA ALA A 27 0.08 17.78 -7.43
C ALA A 27 0.02 18.31 -8.87
N LYS A 28 0.22 17.43 -9.85
CA LYS A 28 0.09 17.77 -11.27
C LYS A 28 -1.31 18.26 -11.62
N LYS A 29 -2.35 17.61 -11.09
CA LYS A 29 -3.75 17.99 -11.32
C LYS A 29 -4.08 19.40 -10.83
N TYR A 30 -3.49 19.84 -9.71
CA TYR A 30 -3.67 21.19 -9.17
C TYR A 30 -2.60 22.19 -9.64
N GLY A 31 -1.79 21.82 -10.64
CA GLY A 31 -0.76 22.69 -11.21
C GLY A 31 0.40 22.98 -10.25
N VAL A 32 0.62 22.15 -9.23
CA VAL A 32 1.81 22.22 -8.39
C VAL A 32 2.99 21.65 -9.17
N GLY A 33 4.09 22.41 -9.19
CA GLY A 33 5.33 21.96 -9.80
C GLY A 33 5.93 20.82 -8.99
N VAL A 34 6.49 19.81 -9.67
CA VAL A 34 7.20 18.70 -9.03
C VAL A 34 8.60 18.66 -9.61
N THR A 35 9.62 18.80 -8.77
CA THR A 35 11.02 18.80 -9.21
C THR A 35 11.60 17.39 -9.26
N ASP A 36 11.25 16.55 -8.29
CA ASP A 36 11.80 15.22 -8.14
C ASP A 36 10.69 14.21 -7.84
N PHE A 37 10.71 13.08 -8.54
CA PHE A 37 9.95 11.88 -8.20
C PHE A 37 10.98 10.77 -7.97
N SER A 38 11.16 10.34 -6.72
CA SER A 38 12.18 9.38 -6.35
C SER A 38 11.57 8.07 -5.88
N ILE A 39 11.98 6.98 -6.51
CA ILE A 39 11.75 5.62 -6.03
C ILE A 39 13.03 5.17 -5.33
N GLY A 40 12.96 5.03 -4.02
CA GLY A 40 14.11 4.77 -3.16
C GLY A 40 14.77 6.03 -2.58
N PHE A 41 15.77 5.79 -1.74
CA PHE A 41 16.60 6.80 -1.09
C PHE A 41 18.08 6.64 -1.43
N GLY A 42 18.86 7.70 -1.14
CA GLY A 42 20.31 7.73 -1.30
C GLY A 42 20.76 8.11 -2.71
N LYS A 43 21.87 7.51 -3.16
CA LYS A 43 22.48 7.82 -4.46
C LYS A 43 21.56 7.39 -5.60
N GLU A 44 21.31 8.31 -6.52
CA GLU A 44 20.61 8.05 -7.78
C GLU A 44 21.43 7.06 -8.62
N ILE A 45 20.80 5.95 -8.99
CA ILE A 45 21.37 4.95 -9.90
C ILE A 45 21.10 5.37 -11.34
N PHE A 46 19.85 5.75 -11.59
CA PHE A 46 19.34 6.07 -12.91
C PHE A 46 18.18 7.06 -12.78
N GLY A 47 18.00 7.92 -13.77
CA GLY A 47 16.89 8.85 -13.81
C GLY A 47 16.79 9.63 -15.11
N TRP A 48 15.61 10.20 -15.35
CA TRP A 48 15.29 10.97 -16.56
C TRP A 48 14.37 12.14 -16.22
N ASN A 49 14.33 13.15 -17.09
CA ASN A 49 13.40 14.27 -16.96
C ASN A 49 12.18 14.04 -17.83
N ASP A 50 10.97 14.25 -17.30
CA ASP A 50 9.75 14.26 -18.09
C ASP A 50 9.53 15.61 -18.80
N LYS A 51 8.51 15.67 -19.67
CA LYS A 51 8.13 16.89 -20.41
C LYS A 51 7.76 18.06 -19.51
N SER A 52 7.42 17.78 -18.25
CA SER A 52 7.02 18.78 -17.28
C SER A 52 8.18 19.24 -16.39
N GLY A 53 9.39 18.75 -16.64
CA GLY A 53 10.60 19.10 -15.90
C GLY A 53 10.80 18.30 -14.60
N THR A 54 9.96 17.31 -14.32
CA THR A 54 10.14 16.45 -13.14
C THR A 54 11.25 15.45 -13.41
N ARG A 55 12.23 15.37 -12.49
CA ARG A 55 13.30 14.36 -12.51
C ARG A 55 12.81 13.09 -11.85
N TRP A 56 12.55 12.06 -12.65
CA TRP A 56 12.25 10.71 -12.22
C TRP A 56 13.55 9.99 -11.87
N LYS A 57 13.67 9.47 -10.66
CA LYS A 57 14.90 8.87 -10.11
C LYS A 57 14.61 7.51 -9.52
N ILE A 58 15.56 6.60 -9.72
CA ILE A 58 15.63 5.31 -9.03
C ILE A 58 16.92 5.32 -8.21
N CYS A 59 16.81 5.12 -6.91
CA CYS A 59 17.93 5.21 -5.96
C CYS A 59 18.30 3.84 -5.36
N TRP A 60 19.50 3.77 -4.78
CA TRP A 60 20.10 2.51 -4.29
C TRP A 60 19.31 1.80 -3.19
N ILE A 61 18.61 2.55 -2.33
CA ILE A 61 17.89 1.99 -1.18
C ILE A 61 16.40 1.93 -1.52
N PRO A 62 15.80 0.74 -1.73
CA PRO A 62 14.41 0.62 -2.17
C PRO A 62 13.36 0.82 -1.05
N LEU A 63 13.79 1.21 0.16
CA LEU A 63 12.95 1.26 1.37
C LEU A 63 12.19 2.59 1.51
N GLY A 64 11.50 3.03 0.46
CA GLY A 64 10.69 4.26 0.46
C GLY A 64 10.91 5.11 -0.78
N GLY A 65 10.41 6.33 -0.79
CA GLY A 65 10.46 7.24 -1.92
C GLY A 65 10.06 8.65 -1.47
N TYR A 66 10.07 9.59 -2.40
CA TYR A 66 9.53 10.93 -2.14
C TYR A 66 9.16 11.66 -3.43
N VAL A 67 8.13 12.51 -3.32
CA VAL A 67 7.81 13.55 -4.30
C VAL A 67 8.21 14.91 -3.76
N LYS A 68 9.14 15.59 -4.44
CA LYS A 68 9.58 16.93 -4.06
C LYS A 68 8.81 17.98 -4.85
N PHE A 69 8.10 18.84 -4.14
CA PHE A 69 7.35 19.94 -4.76
C PHE A 69 8.25 21.14 -5.08
N PHE A 70 7.86 21.90 -6.10
CA PHE A 70 8.55 23.12 -6.48
C PHE A 70 8.47 24.15 -5.36
N GLY A 71 9.63 24.69 -4.99
CA GLY A 71 9.76 25.62 -3.86
C GLY A 71 9.65 24.96 -2.47
N ASP A 72 9.68 23.63 -2.39
CA ASP A 72 9.66 22.90 -1.12
C ASP A 72 11.04 23.00 -0.43
N ARG A 73 11.23 24.12 0.27
CA ARG A 73 12.32 24.35 1.22
C ARG A 73 11.69 24.44 2.60
N ASN A 74 11.41 23.30 3.25
CA ASN A 74 11.23 23.18 4.70
C ASN A 74 10.52 24.41 5.32
N VAL A 75 9.30 24.66 4.87
CA VAL A 75 8.55 25.88 5.21
C VAL A 75 7.91 25.69 6.58
N PHE A 76 8.65 26.00 7.64
CA PHE A 76 8.21 25.78 9.02
C PHE A 76 7.49 26.99 9.63
N SER A 77 7.54 28.17 9.00
CA SER A 77 6.94 29.41 9.51
C SER A 77 6.20 30.22 8.44
N GLN A 78 5.26 31.08 8.88
CA GLN A 78 4.65 32.10 8.01
C GLN A 78 5.67 33.10 7.47
N ALA A 79 6.74 33.39 8.23
CA ALA A 79 7.84 34.23 7.77
C ALA A 79 8.62 33.61 6.60
N ASP A 80 8.59 32.28 6.46
CA ASP A 80 9.23 31.57 5.34
C ASP A 80 8.35 31.62 4.08
N HIS A 81 7.03 31.74 4.23
CA HIS A 81 6.10 31.87 3.09
C HIS A 81 6.34 33.17 2.32
N GLU A 82 6.43 34.32 3.00
CA GLU A 82 6.70 35.61 2.33
C GLU A 82 8.07 35.63 1.65
N LYS A 83 9.08 35.00 2.26
CA LYS A 83 10.43 34.92 1.67
C LYS A 83 10.44 34.08 0.40
N ILE A 84 9.71 32.97 0.37
CA ILE A 84 9.59 32.11 -0.82
C ILE A 84 8.86 32.86 -1.92
N LEU A 85 7.75 33.54 -1.62
CA LEU A 85 7.02 34.32 -2.62
C LEU A 85 7.90 35.38 -3.30
N LYS A 86 8.74 36.09 -2.54
CA LYS A 86 9.66 37.10 -3.10
C LYS A 86 10.80 36.52 -3.94
N GLN A 87 11.07 35.22 -3.87
CA GLN A 87 12.13 34.56 -4.64
C GLN A 87 11.69 34.14 -6.05
N TYR A 88 10.39 34.03 -6.29
CA TYR A 88 9.83 33.55 -7.56
C TYR A 88 9.03 34.64 -8.27
N ASN A 89 9.08 34.63 -9.61
CA ASN A 89 8.22 35.49 -10.42
C ASN A 89 6.74 35.10 -10.23
N HIS A 90 5.82 35.96 -10.68
CA HIS A 90 4.38 35.72 -10.51
C HIS A 90 3.89 34.40 -11.14
N GLU A 91 4.46 33.97 -12.26
CA GLU A 91 4.09 32.72 -12.93
C GLU A 91 4.55 31.46 -12.16
N ASP A 92 5.72 31.50 -11.54
CA ASP A 92 6.27 30.38 -10.76
C ASP A 92 5.67 30.32 -9.36
N GLN A 93 5.18 31.45 -8.83
CA GLN A 93 4.40 31.45 -7.58
C GLN A 93 3.17 30.56 -7.69
N GLU A 94 2.50 30.53 -8.85
CA GLU A 94 1.32 29.68 -9.09
C GLU A 94 1.61 28.17 -8.96
N LYS A 95 2.88 27.78 -9.14
CA LYS A 95 3.33 26.37 -9.05
C LYS A 95 3.68 25.95 -7.63
N LEU A 96 3.77 26.89 -6.68
CA LEU A 96 4.14 26.60 -5.30
C LEU A 96 3.02 25.83 -4.59
N PHE A 97 3.39 24.75 -3.91
CA PHE A 97 2.46 23.98 -3.09
C PHE A 97 1.80 24.84 -2.01
N VAL A 98 2.58 25.73 -1.38
CA VAL A 98 2.16 26.50 -0.21
C VAL A 98 1.05 27.51 -0.48
N ILE A 99 0.92 28.01 -1.71
CA ILE A 99 -0.12 28.99 -2.08
C ILE A 99 -1.46 28.34 -2.40
N LYS A 100 -1.49 27.01 -2.58
CA LYS A 100 -2.71 26.33 -3.00
C LYS A 100 -3.73 26.35 -1.85
N PRO A 101 -5.04 26.42 -2.15
CA PRO A 101 -6.09 26.26 -1.17
C PRO A 101 -5.87 25.04 -0.28
N LEU A 102 -6.29 25.14 0.98
CA LEU A 102 -6.08 24.06 1.97
C LEU A 102 -6.59 22.71 1.47
N TYR A 103 -7.79 22.65 0.87
CA TYR A 103 -8.33 21.40 0.36
C TYR A 103 -7.46 20.76 -0.73
N GLN A 104 -6.81 21.55 -1.59
CA GLN A 104 -5.91 21.02 -2.62
C GLN A 104 -4.65 20.46 -1.98
N ARG A 105 -4.07 21.18 -1.02
CA ARG A 105 -2.89 20.71 -0.27
C ARG A 105 -3.20 19.42 0.48
N THR A 106 -4.36 19.36 1.14
CA THR A 106 -4.84 18.15 1.82
C THR A 106 -5.01 16.99 0.84
N LEU A 107 -5.62 17.20 -0.32
CA LEU A 107 -5.79 16.14 -1.33
C LEU A 107 -4.46 15.67 -1.93
N ILE A 108 -3.48 16.57 -2.11
CA ILE A 108 -2.14 16.20 -2.57
C ILE A 108 -1.45 15.31 -1.54
N VAL A 109 -1.46 15.69 -0.26
CA VAL A 109 -0.86 14.90 0.82
C VAL A 109 -1.66 13.61 1.09
N PHE A 110 -2.98 13.63 0.91
CA PHE A 110 -3.80 12.42 1.07
C PHE A 110 -3.72 11.48 -0.14
N GLY A 111 -3.27 11.99 -1.30
CA GLY A 111 -3.21 11.24 -2.55
C GLY A 111 -2.43 9.93 -2.45
N GLY A 112 -1.29 9.92 -1.75
CA GLY A 112 -0.48 8.72 -1.56
C GLY A 112 -1.18 7.63 -0.73
N PRO A 113 -1.65 7.95 0.50
CA PRO A 113 -2.45 7.01 1.29
C PRO A 113 -3.68 6.47 0.54
N LEU A 114 -4.39 7.34 -0.19
CA LEU A 114 -5.54 6.94 -0.99
C LEU A 114 -5.14 5.95 -2.11
N ALA A 115 -4.05 6.22 -2.82
CA ALA A 115 -3.56 5.35 -3.88
C ALA A 115 -3.21 3.94 -3.36
N ASN A 116 -2.56 3.84 -2.19
CA ASN A 116 -2.28 2.56 -1.56
C ASN A 116 -3.53 1.85 -1.05
N PHE A 117 -4.50 2.59 -0.52
CA PHE A 117 -5.78 2.01 -0.11
C PHE A 117 -6.51 1.39 -1.32
N LEU A 118 -6.56 2.09 -2.45
CA LEU A 118 -7.11 1.56 -3.69
C LEU A 118 -6.31 0.37 -4.22
N LEU A 119 -4.98 0.43 -4.16
CA LEU A 119 -4.12 -0.70 -4.52
C LEU A 119 -4.43 -1.93 -3.67
N ALA A 120 -4.60 -1.77 -2.37
CA ALA A 120 -4.95 -2.87 -1.47
C ALA A 120 -6.30 -3.50 -1.86
N ILE A 121 -7.33 -2.68 -2.14
CA ILE A 121 -8.62 -3.17 -2.63
C ILE A 121 -8.43 -4.01 -3.90
N VAL A 122 -7.67 -3.51 -4.88
CA VAL A 122 -7.42 -4.21 -6.15
C VAL A 122 -6.66 -5.53 -5.92
N ILE A 123 -5.64 -5.53 -5.06
CA ILE A 123 -4.86 -6.73 -4.73
C ILE A 123 -5.75 -7.78 -4.06
N PHE A 124 -6.46 -7.42 -3.00
CA PHE A 124 -7.33 -8.36 -2.29
C PHE A 124 -8.47 -8.86 -3.16
N PHE A 125 -9.11 -7.96 -3.92
CA PHE A 125 -10.14 -8.34 -4.89
C PHE A 125 -9.61 -9.36 -5.90
N SER A 126 -8.41 -9.14 -6.44
CA SER A 126 -7.78 -10.07 -7.39
C SER A 126 -7.47 -11.42 -6.73
N ILE A 127 -6.91 -11.41 -5.52
CA ILE A 127 -6.63 -12.64 -4.77
C ILE A 127 -7.91 -13.44 -4.55
N TYR A 128 -8.96 -12.82 -4.02
CA TYR A 128 -10.22 -13.50 -3.76
C TYR A 128 -10.92 -13.99 -5.04
N THR A 129 -10.75 -13.29 -6.17
CA THR A 129 -11.35 -13.68 -7.45
C THR A 129 -10.59 -14.83 -8.13
N PHE A 130 -9.26 -14.81 -8.12
CA PHE A 130 -8.45 -15.75 -8.90
C PHE A 130 -7.88 -16.92 -8.09
N ILE A 131 -7.56 -16.70 -6.81
CA ILE A 131 -7.01 -17.73 -5.92
C ILE A 131 -8.14 -18.34 -5.06
N GLY A 132 -9.19 -17.55 -4.78
CA GLY A 132 -10.29 -17.97 -3.94
C GLY A 132 -10.01 -17.72 -2.45
N LYS A 133 -10.79 -18.37 -1.59
CA LYS A 133 -10.60 -18.35 -0.14
C LYS A 133 -9.99 -19.69 0.27
N ASP A 134 -8.98 -19.66 1.14
CA ASP A 134 -8.46 -20.89 1.74
C ASP A 134 -9.59 -21.60 2.49
N PHE A 135 -10.00 -22.75 1.96
CA PHE A 135 -11.00 -23.62 2.55
C PHE A 135 -10.28 -24.71 3.33
N THR A 136 -10.27 -24.61 4.65
CA THR A 136 -9.75 -25.68 5.51
C THR A 136 -10.94 -26.58 5.90
N PRO A 137 -11.07 -27.78 5.31
CA PRO A 137 -12.16 -28.68 5.65
C PRO A 137 -12.10 -29.01 7.15
N ALA A 138 -13.26 -29.28 7.74
CA ALA A 138 -13.39 -29.75 9.11
C ALA A 138 -12.91 -31.20 9.25
N MET A 139 -11.63 -31.43 8.98
CA MET A 139 -11.01 -32.75 8.96
C MET A 139 -10.34 -33.04 10.30
N ILE A 140 -10.62 -34.22 10.86
CA ILE A 140 -10.03 -34.69 12.11
C ILE A 140 -8.56 -35.07 11.85
N ALA A 141 -7.62 -34.34 12.44
CA ALA A 141 -6.20 -34.60 12.24
C ALA A 141 -5.73 -35.87 12.97
N GLU A 142 -6.18 -36.07 14.21
CA GLU A 142 -5.80 -37.20 15.05
C GLU A 142 -6.91 -37.47 16.08
N VAL A 143 -7.27 -38.73 16.23
CA VAL A 143 -8.15 -39.21 17.29
C VAL A 143 -7.30 -39.78 18.43
N GLN A 144 -7.39 -39.17 19.60
CA GLN A 144 -6.66 -39.63 20.78
C GLN A 144 -7.07 -41.06 21.17
N LYS A 145 -6.07 -41.88 21.54
CA LYS A 145 -6.30 -43.24 22.06
C LYS A 145 -7.15 -43.22 23.33
N ASP A 146 -8.04 -44.20 23.44
CA ASP A 146 -8.96 -44.38 24.58
C ASP A 146 -9.89 -43.17 24.84
N SER A 147 -10.10 -42.30 23.84
CA SER A 147 -10.98 -41.14 23.93
C SER A 147 -12.45 -41.48 23.63
N PRO A 148 -13.41 -40.66 24.11
CA PRO A 148 -14.82 -40.80 23.71
C PRO A 148 -15.02 -40.71 22.19
N ALA A 149 -14.19 -39.94 21.49
CA ALA A 149 -14.22 -39.84 20.03
C ALA A 149 -13.85 -41.18 19.36
N MET A 150 -12.81 -41.86 19.86
CA MET A 150 -12.42 -43.20 19.37
C MET A 150 -13.52 -44.24 19.65
N VAL A 151 -14.11 -44.22 20.84
CA VAL A 151 -15.21 -45.12 21.21
C VAL A 151 -16.45 -44.84 20.36
N GLY A 152 -16.70 -43.58 20.02
CA GLY A 152 -17.76 -43.13 19.10
C GLY A 152 -17.51 -43.48 17.64
N GLY A 153 -16.35 -44.07 17.31
CA GLY A 153 -16.04 -44.56 15.96
C GLY A 153 -15.42 -43.52 15.02
N LEU A 154 -15.06 -42.32 15.53
CA LEU A 154 -14.34 -41.31 14.76
C LEU A 154 -12.94 -41.82 14.41
N LYS A 155 -12.45 -41.44 13.23
CA LYS A 155 -11.13 -41.80 12.72
C LYS A 155 -10.34 -40.58 12.25
N ASP A 156 -9.03 -40.78 12.18
CA ASP A 156 -8.13 -39.81 11.55
C ASP A 156 -8.54 -39.59 10.09
N ASN A 157 -8.53 -38.33 9.66
CA ASN A 157 -8.94 -37.83 8.35
C ASN A 157 -10.45 -37.91 8.06
N ASP A 158 -11.30 -38.24 9.04
CA ASP A 158 -12.75 -38.06 8.89
C ASP A 158 -13.07 -36.57 8.70
N VAL A 159 -14.02 -36.27 7.81
CA VAL A 159 -14.52 -34.91 7.56
C VAL A 159 -15.88 -34.76 8.25
N ILE A 160 -15.98 -33.79 9.15
CA ILE A 160 -17.22 -33.45 9.84
C ILE A 160 -18.11 -32.69 8.86
N LEU A 161 -19.28 -33.26 8.53
CA LEU A 161 -20.26 -32.65 7.63
C LEU A 161 -21.36 -31.90 8.38
N GLU A 162 -21.68 -32.34 9.61
CA GLU A 162 -22.78 -31.79 10.39
C GLU A 162 -22.52 -31.96 11.90
N ILE A 163 -22.89 -30.95 12.70
CA ILE A 163 -22.91 -31.00 14.18
C ILE A 163 -24.29 -30.52 14.66
N ASP A 164 -25.01 -31.37 15.39
CA ASP A 164 -26.31 -31.08 16.00
C ASP A 164 -27.33 -30.42 15.05
N GLY A 165 -27.44 -30.92 13.81
CA GLY A 165 -28.35 -30.36 12.81
C GLY A 165 -27.79 -29.18 12.00
N ASN A 166 -26.58 -28.72 12.29
CA ASN A 166 -25.93 -27.60 11.59
C ASN A 166 -24.85 -28.10 10.64
N GLU A 167 -24.97 -27.74 9.36
CA GLU A 167 -23.99 -28.05 8.33
C GLU A 167 -22.63 -27.40 8.66
N VAL A 168 -21.56 -28.19 8.53
CA VAL A 168 -20.18 -27.78 8.80
C VAL A 168 -19.45 -27.68 7.47
N GLU A 169 -19.13 -26.46 7.06
CA GLU A 169 -18.35 -26.22 5.86
C GLU A 169 -16.85 -26.14 6.19
N SER A 170 -16.48 -25.60 7.35
CA SER A 170 -15.09 -25.35 7.70
C SER A 170 -14.75 -25.72 9.13
N ILE A 171 -13.46 -25.85 9.42
CA ILE A 171 -12.98 -26.03 10.80
C ILE A 171 -13.42 -24.90 11.75
N MET A 172 -13.71 -23.71 11.22
CA MET A 172 -14.22 -22.59 12.02
C MET A 172 -15.65 -22.82 12.50
N ASP A 173 -16.47 -23.56 11.74
CA ASP A 173 -17.85 -23.88 12.10
C ASP A 173 -17.87 -24.89 13.24
N VAL A 174 -16.92 -25.83 13.25
CA VAL A 174 -16.71 -26.74 14.37
C VAL A 174 -16.51 -25.94 15.66
N ALA A 175 -15.55 -25.01 15.70
CA ALA A 175 -15.29 -24.19 16.90
C ALA A 175 -16.46 -23.28 17.33
N LYS A 176 -17.47 -23.09 16.48
CA LYS A 176 -18.69 -22.32 16.78
C LYS A 176 -19.81 -23.19 17.35
N PHE A 177 -19.88 -24.46 16.95
CA PHE A 177 -20.98 -25.36 17.30
C PHE A 177 -20.71 -26.20 18.55
N ILE A 178 -19.45 -26.36 18.97
CA ILE A 178 -19.03 -26.95 20.25
C ILE A 178 -18.56 -25.89 21.25
#